data_AF-A0A4Q5KXB7-F1
#
_entry.id   AF-A0A4Q5KXB7-F1
#
_cell.length_a   1.000
_cell.length_b   1.000
_cell.length_c   1.000
_cell.angle_alpha   90.00
_cell.angle_beta   90.00
_cell.angle_gamma   90.00
#
_symmetry.space_group_name_H-M   'P 1'
#
loop_
_entity.id
_entity.type
_entity.pdbx_description
1 polymer ?
#
loop_
_entity_poly.entity_id
_entity_poly.type
_entity_poly.pdbx_seq_one_letter_code
_entity_poly.pdbx_strand_id
1 'polypeptide(L)'
;MNKQQLSNLVQYIHIKQPATKEENDRLNQFICLASGFKYQSLLKITANFSLLNKQYLQAYAADKYSESTKKALEKRDNFYNKMVDMFIKSFGIDLTKSEDLTIEEIWKALQKKHSRSVVIKRVFFEEIHQSLTFFLEHDELKNELMNEFRNVGLKPRSVVALINALTIDDKPQCSEAYKQAYLVLEEQLQRHYEEVSVLERGSCKMRLDSLVENLIQLNQFRNVEENFNLRQLYYIPEVMLIKACMSQALNKVTV
;
A
#
# COMPACT_ATOMS: atom_id res chain seq x y z
N MET A 1 -10.90 0.32 22.75
CA MET A 1 -9.63 0.81 22.19
C MET A 1 -9.41 2.22 22.72
N ASN A 2 -8.22 2.59 23.20
CA ASN A 2 -7.95 3.96 23.67
C ASN A 2 -7.52 4.88 22.51
N LYS A 3 -7.48 6.20 22.74
CA LYS A 3 -7.11 7.20 21.70
C LYS A 3 -5.77 6.89 21.05
N GLN A 4 -4.75 6.51 21.82
CA GLN A 4 -3.42 6.19 21.29
C GLN A 4 -3.44 4.97 20.37
N GLN A 5 -4.17 3.92 20.72
CA GLN A 5 -4.32 2.73 19.89
C GLN A 5 -5.04 3.06 18.58
N LEU A 6 -6.10 3.86 18.62
CA LEU A 6 -6.80 4.31 17.43
C LEU A 6 -5.91 5.20 16.55
N SER A 7 -5.18 6.13 17.16
CA SER A 7 -4.18 6.96 16.48
C SER A 7 -3.18 6.08 15.73
N ASN A 8 -2.61 5.07 16.39
CA ASN A 8 -1.67 4.14 15.76
C ASN A 8 -2.27 3.38 14.55
N LEU A 9 -3.56 3.03 14.57
CA LEU A 9 -4.23 2.39 13.42
C LEU A 9 -4.50 3.36 12.27
N VAL A 10 -4.79 4.62 12.59
CA VAL A 10 -5.03 5.69 11.59
C VAL A 10 -3.72 6.07 10.89
N GLN A 11 -2.59 6.10 11.61
CA GLN A 11 -1.27 6.32 11.02
C GLN A 11 -0.92 5.24 9.97
N TYR A 12 0.01 5.55 9.07
CA TYR A 12 0.48 4.56 8.09
C TYR A 12 1.51 3.60 8.69
N ILE A 13 1.50 2.35 8.23
CA ILE A 13 2.68 1.50 8.30
C ILE A 13 3.80 2.23 7.55
N HIS A 14 4.90 2.56 8.23
CA HIS A 14 5.99 3.35 7.66
C HIS A 14 6.73 2.58 6.55
N ILE A 15 6.33 2.80 5.29
CA ILE A 15 6.95 2.21 4.09
C ILE A 15 7.72 3.33 3.40
N LYS A 16 9.05 3.29 3.53
CA LYS A 16 9.98 4.21 2.85
C LYS A 16 11.06 3.43 2.12
N GLN A 17 11.80 4.12 1.25
CA GLN A 17 12.93 3.51 0.57
C GLN A 17 13.92 3.06 1.66
N PRO A 18 14.38 1.81 1.64
CA PRO A 18 15.24 1.32 2.71
C PRO A 18 16.62 1.97 2.62
N ALA A 19 17.07 2.56 3.72
CA ALA A 19 18.45 3.02 3.90
C ALA A 19 19.26 2.04 4.79
N THR A 20 18.57 1.14 5.48
CA THR A 20 19.16 0.12 6.34
C THR A 20 18.64 -1.27 6.02
N LYS A 21 19.37 -2.31 6.47
CA LYS A 21 18.94 -3.70 6.32
C LYS A 21 17.58 -3.97 6.98
N GLU A 22 17.35 -3.40 8.17
CA GLU A 22 16.08 -3.58 8.88
C GLU A 22 14.91 -2.98 8.09
N GLU A 23 15.09 -1.81 7.48
CA GLU A 23 14.09 -1.20 6.62
C GLU A 23 13.85 -2.02 5.35
N ASN A 24 14.90 -2.64 4.79
CA ASN A 24 14.75 -3.54 3.65
C ASN A 24 13.98 -4.82 4.03
N ASP A 25 14.25 -5.38 5.21
CA ASP A 25 13.50 -6.53 5.73
C ASP A 25 12.01 -6.18 5.92
N ARG A 26 11.70 -4.98 6.43
CA ARG A 26 10.32 -4.48 6.54
C ARG A 26 9.66 -4.30 5.17
N LEU A 27 10.37 -3.74 4.17
CA LEU A 27 9.86 -3.64 2.81
C LEU A 27 9.59 -5.03 2.19
N ASN A 28 10.46 -6.01 2.42
CA ASN A 28 10.27 -7.36 1.93
C ASN A 28 9.10 -8.09 2.61
N GLN A 29 8.90 -7.88 3.92
CA GLN A 29 7.70 -8.36 4.64
C GLN A 29 6.45 -7.77 4.03
N PHE A 30 6.48 -6.46 3.78
CA PHE A 30 5.40 -5.73 3.15
C PHE A 30 5.05 -6.30 1.76
N ILE A 31 6.04 -6.50 0.89
CA ILE A 31 5.85 -7.08 -0.46
C ILE A 31 5.26 -8.50 -0.37
N CYS A 32 5.74 -9.29 0.59
CA CYS A 32 5.21 -10.62 0.86
C CYS A 32 3.74 -10.58 1.27
N LEU A 33 3.36 -9.68 2.18
CA LEU A 33 1.97 -9.47 2.59
C LEU A 33 1.09 -9.07 1.39
N ALA A 34 1.50 -8.05 0.64
CA ALA A 34 0.80 -7.54 -0.54
C ALA A 34 0.55 -8.62 -1.60
N SER A 35 1.53 -9.50 -1.82
CA SER A 35 1.46 -10.59 -2.80
C SER A 35 0.81 -11.87 -2.28
N GLY A 36 0.61 -12.00 -0.97
CA GLY A 36 0.19 -13.24 -0.32
C GLY A 36 1.27 -14.32 -0.33
N PHE A 37 2.54 -13.94 -0.52
CA PHE A 37 3.68 -14.85 -0.42
C PHE A 37 4.14 -14.95 1.05
N LYS A 38 4.53 -16.14 1.50
CA LYS A 38 5.00 -16.32 2.88
C LYS A 38 6.40 -15.73 3.04
N TYR A 39 6.57 -14.75 3.94
CA TYR A 39 7.87 -14.12 4.19
C TYR A 39 8.96 -15.12 4.62
N GLN A 40 8.61 -16.13 5.42
CA GLN A 40 9.53 -17.22 5.79
C GLN A 40 10.07 -17.98 4.57
N SER A 41 9.26 -18.15 3.51
CA SER A 41 9.72 -18.76 2.27
C SER A 41 10.74 -17.87 1.56
N LEU A 42 10.52 -16.56 1.56
CA LEU A 42 11.47 -15.59 1.00
C LEU A 42 12.82 -15.66 1.73
N LEU A 43 12.80 -15.66 3.06
CA LEU A 43 14.01 -15.80 3.89
C LEU A 43 14.76 -17.11 3.63
N LYS A 44 14.04 -18.22 3.42
CA LYS A 44 14.67 -19.51 3.08
C LYS A 44 15.35 -19.46 1.71
N ILE A 45 14.72 -18.80 0.73
CA ILE A 45 15.28 -18.65 -0.62
C ILE A 45 16.54 -17.79 -0.59
N THR A 46 16.50 -16.65 0.11
CA THR A 46 17.67 -15.75 0.23
C THR A 46 18.82 -16.44 0.98
N ALA A 47 18.53 -17.17 2.06
CA ALA A 47 19.53 -17.94 2.80
C ALA A 47 20.18 -19.05 1.94
N ASN A 48 19.38 -19.78 1.15
CA ASN A 48 19.89 -20.78 0.22
C ASN A 48 20.82 -20.17 -0.84
N PHE A 49 20.45 -19.01 -1.39
CA PHE A 49 21.29 -18.29 -2.34
C PHE A 49 22.61 -17.84 -1.70
N SER A 50 22.57 -17.27 -0.49
CA SER A 50 23.78 -16.88 0.25
C SER A 50 24.71 -18.07 0.51
N LEU A 51 24.16 -19.24 0.83
CA LEU A 51 24.94 -20.47 1.01
C LEU A 51 25.63 -20.91 -0.29
N LEU A 52 24.91 -20.92 -1.41
CA LEU A 52 25.47 -21.28 -2.71
C LEU A 52 26.56 -20.27 -3.15
N ASN A 53 26.35 -18.98 -2.89
CA ASN A 53 27.35 -17.96 -3.19
C ASN A 53 28.61 -18.13 -2.33
N LYS A 54 28.45 -18.45 -1.04
CA LYS A 54 29.60 -18.77 -0.16
C LYS A 54 30.37 -19.99 -0.67
N GLN A 55 29.69 -21.05 -1.08
CA GLN A 55 30.33 -22.25 -1.64
C GLN A 55 31.13 -21.91 -2.91
N TYR A 56 30.55 -21.11 -3.81
CA TYR A 56 31.25 -20.62 -4.99
C TYR A 56 32.50 -19.80 -4.63
N LEU A 57 32.38 -18.83 -3.72
CA LEU A 57 33.52 -17.99 -3.33
C LEU A 57 34.65 -18.79 -2.68
N GLN A 58 34.32 -19.80 -1.87
CA GLN A 58 35.31 -20.70 -1.28
C GLN A 58 36.03 -21.54 -2.33
N ALA A 59 35.29 -22.10 -3.31
CA ALA A 59 35.89 -22.85 -4.41
C ALA A 59 36.77 -21.95 -5.29
N TYR A 60 36.28 -20.75 -5.62
CA TYR A 60 37.00 -19.76 -6.42
C TYR A 60 38.30 -19.30 -5.77
N ALA A 61 38.30 -19.09 -4.45
CA ALA A 61 39.50 -18.71 -3.70
C ALA A 61 40.53 -19.85 -3.63
N ALA A 62 40.10 -21.11 -3.66
CA ALA A 62 40.99 -22.27 -3.65
C ALA A 62 41.61 -22.53 -5.04
N ASP A 63 40.79 -22.59 -6.09
CA ASP A 63 41.23 -22.71 -7.47
C ASP A 63 40.14 -22.22 -8.43
N LYS A 64 40.39 -21.05 -9.02
CA LYS A 64 39.51 -20.39 -9.98
C LYS A 64 39.17 -21.22 -11.22
N TYR A 65 40.11 -22.04 -11.72
CA TYR A 65 39.97 -22.73 -13.00
C TYR A 65 39.51 -24.18 -12.86
N SER A 66 39.39 -24.67 -11.63
CA SER A 66 38.94 -26.02 -11.33
C SER A 66 37.51 -26.30 -11.80
N GLU A 67 37.27 -27.57 -12.10
CA GLU A 67 35.95 -28.10 -12.45
C GLU A 67 34.93 -27.94 -11.30
N SER A 68 35.40 -28.00 -10.05
CA SER A 68 34.56 -27.77 -8.86
C SER A 68 34.06 -26.32 -8.79
N THR A 69 34.92 -25.33 -9.09
CA THR A 69 34.52 -23.92 -9.15
C THR A 69 33.50 -23.66 -10.25
N LYS A 70 33.69 -24.24 -11.45
CA LYS A 70 32.70 -24.14 -12.55
C LYS A 70 31.35 -24.73 -12.16
N LYS A 71 31.32 -25.92 -11.57
CA LYS A 71 30.07 -26.56 -11.09
C LYS A 71 29.39 -25.75 -9.98
N ALA A 72 30.16 -25.16 -9.07
CA ALA A 72 29.62 -24.30 -8.02
C ALA A 72 28.99 -23.02 -8.61
N LEU A 73 29.64 -22.41 -9.61
CA LEU A 73 29.13 -21.26 -10.35
C LEU A 73 27.82 -21.59 -11.06
N GLU A 74 27.79 -22.67 -11.86
CA GLU A 74 26.60 -23.12 -12.57
C GLU A 74 25.43 -23.40 -11.62
N LYS A 75 25.69 -24.05 -10.48
CA LYS A 75 24.65 -24.33 -9.48
C LYS A 75 24.09 -23.05 -8.87
N ARG A 76 24.95 -22.08 -8.55
CA ARG A 76 24.57 -20.77 -8.03
C ARG A 76 23.71 -20.01 -9.06
N ASP A 77 24.17 -19.95 -10.30
CA ASP A 77 23.50 -19.17 -11.36
C ASP A 77 22.17 -19.80 -11.77
N ASN A 78 22.10 -21.14 -11.85
CA ASN A 78 20.85 -21.85 -12.06
C ASN A 78 19.84 -21.59 -10.92
N PHE A 79 20.31 -21.51 -9.67
CA PHE A 79 19.44 -21.16 -8.54
C PHE A 79 19.00 -19.69 -8.62
N TYR A 80 19.91 -18.78 -8.96
CA TYR A 80 19.62 -17.36 -9.13
C TYR A 80 18.52 -17.12 -10.17
N ASN A 81 18.64 -17.73 -11.35
CA ASN A 81 17.65 -17.58 -12.41
C ASN A 81 16.26 -18.10 -11.98
N LYS A 82 16.22 -19.27 -11.31
CA LYS A 82 14.97 -19.82 -10.74
C LYS A 82 14.35 -18.91 -9.68
N MET A 83 15.19 -18.28 -8.86
CA MET A 83 14.76 -17.33 -7.84
C MET A 83 14.16 -16.07 -8.48
N VAL A 84 14.84 -15.49 -9.47
CA VAL A 84 14.34 -14.32 -10.23
C VAL A 84 13.00 -14.63 -10.90
N ASP A 85 12.90 -15.78 -11.59
CA ASP A 85 11.65 -16.23 -12.21
C ASP A 85 10.51 -16.36 -11.20
N MET A 86 10.81 -16.88 -10.01
CA MET A 86 9.83 -16.98 -8.93
C MET A 86 9.37 -15.60 -8.46
N PHE A 87 10.30 -14.66 -8.27
CA PHE A 87 9.96 -13.31 -7.85
C PHE A 87 9.08 -12.60 -8.86
N ILE A 88 9.41 -12.69 -10.15
CA ILE A 88 8.58 -12.12 -11.22
C ILE A 88 7.20 -12.79 -11.23
N LYS A 89 7.13 -14.13 -11.08
CA LYS A 89 5.85 -14.86 -11.06
C LYS A 89 4.99 -14.54 -9.85
N SER A 90 5.59 -14.32 -8.68
CA SER A 90 4.88 -14.11 -7.41
C SER A 90 4.57 -12.63 -7.14
N PHE A 91 5.52 -11.73 -7.39
CA PHE A 91 5.41 -10.31 -7.05
C PHE A 91 5.15 -9.42 -8.27
N GLY A 92 5.52 -9.89 -9.48
CA GLY A 92 5.52 -9.06 -10.69
C GLY A 92 6.80 -8.23 -10.87
N ILE A 93 7.77 -8.38 -9.97
CA ILE A 93 9.06 -7.68 -9.99
C ILE A 93 10.19 -8.65 -9.65
N ASP A 94 11.40 -8.30 -10.09
CA ASP A 94 12.63 -8.95 -9.66
C ASP A 94 13.13 -8.29 -8.36
N LEU A 95 12.95 -8.96 -7.22
CA LEU A 95 13.41 -8.43 -5.92
C LEU A 95 14.92 -8.33 -5.80
N THR A 96 15.70 -8.99 -6.66
CA THR A 96 17.16 -8.84 -6.67
C THR A 96 17.59 -7.45 -7.15
N LYS A 97 16.68 -6.72 -7.79
CA LYS A 97 16.85 -5.33 -8.26
C LYS A 97 15.95 -4.37 -7.51
N SER A 98 15.47 -4.75 -6.32
CA SER A 98 14.56 -3.92 -5.54
C SER A 98 15.18 -2.59 -5.10
N GLU A 99 16.51 -2.53 -4.96
CA GLU A 99 17.24 -1.29 -4.65
C GLU A 99 17.17 -0.26 -5.80
N ASP A 100 16.98 -0.72 -7.04
CA ASP A 100 16.82 0.13 -8.23
C ASP A 100 15.36 0.59 -8.43
N LEU A 101 14.42 0.04 -7.66
CA LEU A 101 13.00 0.36 -7.75
C LEU A 101 12.59 1.31 -6.63
N THR A 102 11.81 2.32 -7.01
CA THR A 102 11.08 3.13 -6.05
C THR A 102 9.93 2.32 -5.44
N ILE A 103 9.51 2.68 -4.23
CA ILE A 103 8.32 2.09 -3.60
C ILE A 103 7.09 2.18 -4.51
N GLU A 104 6.92 3.31 -5.20
CA GLU A 104 5.79 3.51 -6.12
C GLU A 104 5.80 2.48 -7.24
N GLU A 105 6.96 2.19 -7.84
CA GLU A 105 7.09 1.18 -8.89
C GLU A 105 6.79 -0.22 -8.37
N ILE A 106 7.28 -0.56 -7.18
CA ILE A 106 6.96 -1.82 -6.50
C ILE A 106 5.44 -1.96 -6.32
N TRP A 107 4.79 -0.89 -5.88
CA TRP A 107 3.34 -0.86 -5.71
C TRP A 107 2.57 -1.02 -7.01
N LYS A 108 2.93 -0.25 -8.04
CA LYS A 108 2.29 -0.36 -9.36
C LYS A 108 2.43 -1.76 -9.93
N ALA A 109 3.59 -2.40 -9.76
CA ALA A 109 3.81 -3.76 -10.21
C ALA A 109 2.99 -4.79 -9.42
N LEU A 110 2.93 -4.66 -8.08
CA LEU A 110 2.09 -5.51 -7.24
C LEU A 110 0.60 -5.37 -7.59
N GLN A 111 0.12 -4.14 -7.79
CA GLN A 111 -1.27 -3.88 -8.19
C GLN A 111 -1.56 -4.42 -9.59
N LYS A 112 -0.63 -4.28 -10.55
CA LYS A 112 -0.75 -4.89 -11.87
C LYS A 112 -0.82 -6.41 -11.80
N LYS A 113 -0.06 -7.02 -10.89
CA LYS A 113 0.01 -8.48 -10.73
C LYS A 113 -1.17 -9.07 -9.98
N HIS A 114 -1.61 -8.43 -8.90
CA HIS A 114 -2.59 -8.98 -7.96
C HIS A 114 -3.95 -8.29 -8.00
N SER A 115 -4.10 -7.20 -8.76
CA SER A 115 -5.18 -6.20 -8.68
C SER A 115 -5.07 -5.27 -7.47
N ARG A 116 -5.52 -4.03 -7.64
CA ARG A 116 -5.47 -2.99 -6.61
C ARG A 116 -6.28 -3.35 -5.36
N SER A 117 -7.50 -3.83 -5.54
CA SER A 117 -8.41 -4.27 -4.47
C SER A 117 -7.78 -5.35 -3.59
N VAL A 118 -7.16 -6.37 -4.19
CA VAL A 118 -6.52 -7.47 -3.45
C VAL A 118 -5.32 -6.99 -2.65
N VAL A 119 -4.48 -6.14 -3.24
CA VAL A 119 -3.33 -5.61 -2.49
C VAL A 119 -3.80 -4.75 -1.32
N ILE A 120 -4.75 -3.83 -1.55
CA ILE A 120 -5.31 -3.00 -0.47
C ILE A 120 -6.00 -3.87 0.59
N LYS A 121 -6.74 -4.91 0.19
CA LYS A 121 -7.35 -5.88 1.11
C LYS A 121 -6.31 -6.53 2.03
N ARG A 122 -5.19 -6.98 1.47
CA ARG A 122 -4.15 -7.67 2.27
C ARG A 122 -3.39 -6.74 3.20
N VAL A 123 -3.25 -5.48 2.81
CA VAL A 123 -2.33 -4.56 3.45
C VAL A 123 -3.03 -3.63 4.44
N PHE A 124 -4.16 -3.06 4.05
CA PHE A 124 -4.77 -1.95 4.78
C PHE A 124 -6.21 -2.24 5.24
N PHE A 125 -6.85 -3.30 4.78
CA PHE A 125 -8.24 -3.55 5.14
C PHE A 125 -8.44 -3.70 6.64
N GLU A 126 -7.58 -4.47 7.31
CA GLU A 126 -7.74 -4.73 8.74
C GLU A 126 -7.70 -3.42 9.56
N GLU A 127 -6.66 -2.60 9.37
CA GLU A 127 -6.51 -1.32 10.07
C GLU A 127 -7.63 -0.33 9.74
N ILE A 128 -8.03 -0.22 8.47
CA ILE A 128 -9.10 0.71 8.05
C ILE A 128 -10.44 0.22 8.59
N HIS A 129 -10.72 -1.08 8.50
CA HIS A 129 -11.97 -1.66 8.97
C HIS A 129 -12.11 -1.54 10.49
N GLN A 130 -11.05 -1.86 11.25
CA GLN A 130 -11.05 -1.71 12.71
C GLN A 130 -11.23 -0.26 13.12
N SER A 131 -10.50 0.67 12.50
CA SER A 131 -10.65 2.11 12.76
C SER A 131 -12.06 2.58 12.44
N LEU A 132 -12.55 2.30 11.23
CA LEU A 132 -13.88 2.73 10.79
C LEU A 132 -14.98 2.17 11.70
N THR A 133 -14.92 0.89 12.06
CA THR A 133 -15.89 0.28 12.98
C THR A 133 -15.90 1.02 14.31
N PHE A 134 -14.73 1.28 14.90
CA PHE A 134 -14.62 2.01 16.16
C PHE A 134 -15.19 3.43 16.04
N PHE A 135 -14.86 4.16 14.97
CA PHE A 135 -15.41 5.49 14.70
C PHE A 135 -16.94 5.46 14.62
N LEU A 136 -17.53 4.44 13.96
CA LEU A 136 -18.98 4.33 13.78
C LEU A 136 -19.75 3.94 15.05
N GLU A 137 -19.07 3.32 16.02
CA GLU A 137 -19.64 2.93 17.32
C GLU A 137 -19.69 4.07 18.35
N HIS A 138 -18.93 5.15 18.13
CA HIS A 138 -18.82 6.28 19.06
C HIS A 138 -19.41 7.55 18.43
N ASP A 139 -20.51 8.07 18.99
CA ASP A 139 -21.30 9.12 18.34
C ASP A 139 -20.51 10.40 18.00
N GLU A 140 -19.64 10.87 18.91
CA GLU A 140 -18.81 12.06 18.65
C GLU A 140 -17.83 11.83 17.49
N LEU A 141 -17.08 10.71 17.53
CA LEU A 141 -16.14 10.33 16.48
C LEU A 141 -16.84 10.10 15.15
N LYS A 142 -17.99 9.42 15.18
CA LYS A 142 -18.84 9.20 14.00
C LYS A 142 -19.23 10.53 13.38
N ASN A 143 -19.79 11.45 14.17
CA ASN A 143 -20.27 12.73 13.66
C ASN A 143 -19.13 13.53 13.03
N GLU A 144 -17.99 13.61 13.70
CA GLU A 144 -16.80 14.28 13.15
C GLU A 144 -16.30 13.61 11.88
N LEU A 145 -16.18 12.28 11.83
CA LEU A 145 -15.75 11.57 10.62
C LEU A 145 -16.72 11.77 9.44
N MET A 146 -18.03 11.74 9.70
CA MET A 146 -19.03 12.03 8.67
C MET A 146 -18.91 13.45 8.14
N ASN A 147 -18.58 14.42 9.00
CA ASN A 147 -18.34 15.80 8.62
C ASN A 147 -17.06 15.93 7.81
N GLU A 148 -15.96 15.29 8.20
CA GLU A 148 -14.71 15.31 7.43
C GLU A 148 -14.90 14.76 6.02
N PHE A 149 -15.64 13.65 5.85
CA PHE A 149 -15.97 13.15 4.51
C PHE A 149 -16.76 14.18 3.69
N ARG A 150 -17.77 14.83 4.27
CA ARG A 150 -18.58 15.83 3.55
C ARG A 150 -17.76 17.08 3.20
N ASN A 151 -16.85 17.50 4.09
CA ASN A 151 -16.00 18.68 3.89
C ASN A 151 -15.11 18.54 2.65
N VAL A 152 -14.69 17.32 2.32
CA VAL A 152 -13.92 17.01 1.10
C VAL A 152 -14.80 16.55 -0.07
N GLY A 153 -16.12 16.73 0.03
CA GLY A 153 -17.06 16.44 -1.07
C GLY A 153 -17.51 14.98 -1.19
N LEU A 154 -17.23 14.14 -0.20
CA LEU A 154 -17.61 12.72 -0.21
C LEU A 154 -18.93 12.47 0.52
N LYS A 155 -19.69 11.50 0.01
CA LYS A 155 -20.82 10.93 0.74
C LYS A 155 -20.31 9.79 1.62
N PRO A 156 -20.58 9.79 2.94
CA PRO A 156 -20.04 8.75 3.82
C PRO A 156 -20.40 7.31 3.40
N ARG A 157 -21.61 7.11 2.87
CA ARG A 157 -22.04 5.81 2.32
C ARG A 157 -21.13 5.28 1.21
N SER A 158 -20.52 6.16 0.42
CA SER A 158 -19.62 5.79 -0.67
C SER A 158 -18.26 5.34 -0.16
N VAL A 159 -17.76 5.99 0.90
CA VAL A 159 -16.55 5.54 1.60
C VAL A 159 -16.78 4.18 2.25
N VAL A 160 -17.91 4.01 2.97
CA VAL A 160 -18.29 2.73 3.57
C VAL A 160 -18.45 1.63 2.52
N ALA A 161 -19.03 1.94 1.36
CA ALA A 161 -19.17 0.98 0.26
C ALA A 161 -17.80 0.51 -0.27
N LEU A 162 -16.80 1.40 -0.37
CA LEU A 162 -15.45 1.04 -0.79
C LEU A 162 -14.82 0.05 0.20
N ILE A 163 -14.95 0.31 1.50
CA ILE A 163 -14.40 -0.58 2.54
C ILE A 163 -15.15 -1.91 2.60
N ASN A 164 -16.48 -1.88 2.46
CA ASN A 164 -17.30 -3.10 2.40
C ASN A 164 -16.98 -3.95 1.17
N ALA A 165 -16.58 -3.36 0.04
CA ALA A 165 -16.14 -4.16 -1.11
C ALA A 165 -14.93 -5.06 -0.77
N LEU A 166 -14.09 -4.66 0.18
CA LEU A 166 -12.94 -5.45 0.63
C LEU A 166 -13.33 -6.61 1.56
N THR A 167 -14.56 -6.63 2.12
CA THR A 167 -15.02 -7.77 2.94
C THR A 167 -15.37 -9.00 2.08
N ILE A 168 -15.63 -8.80 0.78
CA ILE A 168 -15.97 -9.88 -0.16
C ILE A 168 -14.79 -10.83 -0.36
N ASP A 169 -14.99 -12.12 -0.11
CA ASP A 169 -13.93 -13.13 -0.21
C ASP A 169 -13.61 -13.56 -1.65
N ASP A 170 -14.62 -13.62 -2.51
CA ASP A 170 -14.43 -13.91 -3.92
C ASP A 170 -13.64 -12.77 -4.61
N LYS A 171 -12.46 -13.09 -5.15
CA LYS A 171 -11.54 -12.08 -5.71
C LYS A 171 -12.13 -11.33 -6.91
N PRO A 172 -12.74 -12.00 -7.90
CA PRO A 172 -13.44 -11.29 -8.99
C PRO A 172 -14.52 -10.34 -8.49
N GLN A 173 -15.42 -10.80 -7.60
CA GLN A 173 -16.49 -9.97 -7.06
C GLN A 173 -15.97 -8.80 -6.22
N CYS A 174 -14.98 -9.03 -5.36
CA CYS A 174 -14.30 -7.99 -4.60
C CYS A 174 -13.70 -6.92 -5.52
N SER A 175 -13.02 -7.35 -6.60
CA SER A 175 -12.40 -6.43 -7.55
C SER A 175 -13.43 -5.57 -8.29
N GLU A 176 -14.54 -6.16 -8.71
CA GLU A 176 -15.60 -5.42 -9.38
C GLU A 176 -16.32 -4.46 -8.43
N ALA A 177 -16.74 -4.93 -7.26
CA ALA A 177 -17.39 -4.09 -6.25
C ALA A 177 -16.50 -2.92 -5.81
N TYR A 178 -15.20 -3.18 -5.62
CA TYR A 178 -14.22 -2.15 -5.26
C TYR A 178 -14.06 -1.12 -6.37
N LYS A 179 -13.96 -1.57 -7.63
CA LYS A 179 -13.86 -0.68 -8.78
C LYS A 179 -15.09 0.22 -8.92
N GLN A 180 -16.29 -0.33 -8.74
CA GLN A 180 -17.53 0.47 -8.79
C GLN A 180 -17.55 1.52 -7.67
N ALA A 181 -17.23 1.14 -6.43
CA ALA A 181 -17.16 2.08 -5.32
C ALA A 181 -16.07 3.16 -5.51
N TYR A 182 -14.91 2.77 -6.07
CA TYR A 182 -13.83 3.68 -6.41
C TYR A 182 -14.26 4.74 -7.44
N LEU A 183 -14.94 4.33 -8.51
CA LEU A 183 -15.43 5.26 -9.54
C LEU A 183 -16.47 6.24 -8.98
N VAL A 184 -17.30 5.80 -8.04
CA VAL A 184 -18.26 6.68 -7.35
C VAL A 184 -17.54 7.71 -6.48
N LEU A 185 -16.44 7.33 -5.81
CA LEU A 185 -15.61 8.28 -5.06
C LEU A 185 -14.91 9.29 -5.97
N GLU A 186 -14.33 8.82 -7.08
CA GLU A 186 -13.69 9.68 -8.08
C GLU A 186 -14.69 10.69 -8.66
N GLU A 187 -15.90 10.26 -8.99
CA GLU A 187 -16.96 11.15 -9.47
C GLU A 187 -17.38 12.19 -8.42
N GLN A 188 -17.47 11.81 -7.15
CA GLN A 188 -17.81 12.74 -6.07
C GLN A 188 -16.73 13.81 -5.89
N LEU A 189 -15.46 13.42 -5.87
CA LEU A 189 -14.36 14.38 -5.79
C LEU A 189 -14.25 15.26 -7.03
N GLN A 190 -14.50 14.72 -8.23
CA GLN A 190 -14.53 15.49 -9.46
C GLN A 190 -15.58 16.60 -9.39
N ARG A 191 -16.81 16.27 -8.96
CA ARG A 191 -17.88 17.26 -8.79
C ARG A 191 -17.51 18.31 -7.75
N HIS A 192 -16.96 17.89 -6.61
CA HIS A 192 -16.51 18.81 -5.57
C HIS A 192 -15.41 19.75 -6.06
N TYR A 193 -14.44 19.24 -6.82
CA TYR A 193 -13.39 20.05 -7.45
C TYR A 193 -13.96 21.09 -8.42
N GLU A 194 -14.91 20.69 -9.27
CA GLU A 194 -15.58 21.62 -10.20
C GLU A 194 -16.36 22.70 -9.45
N GLU A 195 -17.08 22.33 -8.38
CA GLU A 195 -17.83 23.26 -7.54
C GLU A 195 -16.92 24.28 -6.84
N VAL A 196 -15.85 23.81 -6.19
CA VAL A 196 -14.90 24.68 -5.47
C VAL A 196 -14.10 25.56 -6.43
N SER A 197 -13.80 25.05 -7.63
CA SER A 197 -13.04 25.77 -8.65
C SER A 197 -13.92 26.64 -9.57
N VAL A 198 -15.24 26.68 -9.33
CA VAL A 198 -16.23 27.44 -10.12
C VAL A 198 -16.14 27.09 -11.63
N LEU A 199 -16.00 25.80 -11.93
CA LEU A 199 -15.96 25.27 -13.28
C LEU A 199 -17.32 24.70 -13.69
N GLU A 200 -17.62 24.71 -14.99
CA GLU A 200 -18.79 24.01 -15.51
C GLU A 200 -18.67 22.50 -15.25
N ARG A 201 -19.79 21.85 -14.94
CA ARG A 201 -19.79 20.43 -14.63
C ARG A 201 -19.35 19.60 -15.84
N GLY A 202 -18.35 18.72 -15.65
CA GLY A 202 -17.77 17.92 -16.73
C GLY A 202 -16.81 18.70 -17.64
N SER A 203 -16.42 19.92 -17.28
CA SER A 203 -15.43 20.72 -18.01
C SER A 203 -14.04 20.10 -18.01
N CYS A 204 -13.72 19.28 -17.01
CA CYS A 204 -12.49 18.53 -16.97
C CYS A 204 -12.74 17.11 -16.42
N LYS A 205 -11.80 16.21 -16.67
CA LYS A 205 -11.82 14.88 -16.09
C LYS A 205 -10.45 14.58 -15.50
N MET A 206 -10.39 14.61 -14.17
CA MET A 206 -9.19 14.28 -13.41
C MET A 206 -9.32 12.88 -12.85
N ARG A 207 -8.18 12.22 -12.66
CA ARG A 207 -8.11 10.95 -11.94
C ARG A 207 -8.10 11.22 -10.43
N LEU A 208 -8.47 10.21 -9.64
CA LEU A 208 -8.51 10.30 -8.18
C LEU A 208 -7.19 10.79 -7.56
N ASP A 209 -6.03 10.37 -8.07
CA ASP A 209 -4.72 10.81 -7.58
C ASP A 209 -4.55 12.33 -7.68
N SER A 210 -4.94 12.92 -8.82
CA SER A 210 -4.87 14.37 -9.02
C SER A 210 -5.92 15.12 -8.19
N LEU A 211 -7.13 14.56 -8.06
CA LEU A 211 -8.20 15.16 -7.24
C LEU A 211 -7.81 15.22 -5.76
N VAL A 212 -7.20 14.15 -5.26
CA VAL A 212 -6.74 14.07 -3.88
C VAL A 212 -5.52 14.98 -3.64
N GLU A 213 -4.60 15.10 -4.60
CA GLU A 213 -3.50 16.09 -4.53
C GLU A 213 -4.03 17.53 -4.49
N ASN A 214 -5.07 17.84 -5.26
CA ASN A 214 -5.73 19.15 -5.21
C ASN A 214 -6.30 19.45 -3.82
N LEU A 215 -6.93 18.47 -3.14
CA LEU A 215 -7.41 18.65 -1.77
C LEU A 215 -6.27 18.99 -0.79
N ILE A 216 -5.09 18.37 -0.96
CA ILE A 216 -3.90 18.70 -0.17
C ILE A 216 -3.45 20.14 -0.45
N GLN A 217 -3.33 20.52 -1.73
CA GLN A 217 -2.87 21.85 -2.13
C GLN A 217 -3.83 22.96 -1.69
N LEU A 218 -5.14 22.68 -1.74
CA LEU A 218 -6.20 23.53 -1.20
C LEU A 218 -6.32 23.47 0.32
N ASN A 219 -5.40 22.77 1.00
CA ASN A 219 -5.29 22.72 2.43
C ASN A 219 -6.52 22.14 3.17
N GLN A 220 -7.26 21.24 2.53
CA GLN A 220 -8.43 20.61 3.14
C GLN A 220 -8.06 19.67 4.31
N PHE A 221 -6.80 19.19 4.35
CA PHE A 221 -6.28 18.30 5.40
C PHE A 221 -5.39 18.99 6.45
N ARG A 222 -5.62 20.27 6.78
CA ARG A 222 -4.75 21.06 7.70
C ARG A 222 -4.65 20.52 9.13
N ASN A 223 -5.68 19.84 9.62
CA ASN A 223 -5.82 19.48 11.05
C ASN A 223 -5.64 17.98 11.31
N VAL A 224 -4.84 17.27 10.50
CA VAL A 224 -4.47 15.88 10.78
C VAL A 224 -3.64 15.78 12.07
N GLU A 225 -3.54 14.58 12.65
CA GLU A 225 -2.73 14.35 13.85
C GLU A 225 -1.25 14.68 13.63
N GLU A 226 -0.58 15.05 14.73
CA GLU A 226 0.86 15.27 14.76
C GLU A 226 1.58 14.01 14.26
N ASN A 227 2.36 14.14 13.18
CA ASN A 227 3.08 13.08 12.45
C ASN A 227 2.32 12.34 11.32
N PHE A 228 1.06 12.68 11.03
CA PHE A 228 0.38 12.08 9.88
C PHE A 228 0.98 12.54 8.54
N ASN A 229 1.53 11.60 7.76
CA ASN A 229 2.20 11.92 6.50
C ASN A 229 1.27 11.84 5.28
N LEU A 230 0.66 12.96 4.90
CA LEU A 230 -0.23 13.07 3.74
C LEU A 230 0.38 12.59 2.41
N ARG A 231 1.71 12.57 2.28
CA ARG A 231 2.39 12.20 1.03
C ARG A 231 2.86 10.75 0.98
N GLN A 232 2.76 9.98 2.07
CA GLN A 232 3.35 8.64 2.12
C GLN A 232 2.70 7.66 1.13
N LEU A 233 1.38 7.74 0.95
CA LEU A 233 0.59 6.86 0.08
C LEU A 233 -0.06 7.60 -1.09
N TYR A 234 0.61 8.59 -1.70
CA TYR A 234 0.04 9.35 -2.83
C TYR A 234 -0.33 8.46 -4.04
N TYR A 235 0.28 7.29 -4.18
CA TYR A 235 -0.03 6.28 -5.20
C TYR A 235 -1.21 5.36 -4.82
N ILE A 236 -1.76 5.52 -3.62
CA ILE A 236 -3.00 4.90 -3.12
C ILE A 236 -3.95 5.98 -2.56
N PRO A 237 -4.39 6.92 -3.42
CA PRO A 237 -5.17 8.09 -3.01
C PRO A 237 -6.39 7.78 -2.15
N GLU A 238 -7.11 6.69 -2.39
CA GLU A 238 -8.31 6.35 -1.62
C GLU A 238 -8.00 5.92 -0.18
N VAL A 239 -6.90 5.19 0.05
CA VAL A 239 -6.46 4.85 1.41
C VAL A 239 -5.99 6.11 2.12
N MET A 240 -5.22 6.95 1.40
CA MET A 240 -4.72 8.20 1.95
C MET A 240 -5.86 9.14 2.36
N LEU A 241 -6.83 9.32 1.48
CA LEU A 241 -8.03 10.16 1.69
C LEU A 241 -8.83 9.72 2.92
N ILE A 242 -9.09 8.42 3.05
CA ILE A 242 -9.86 7.87 4.18
C ILE A 242 -9.10 8.07 5.49
N LYS A 243 -7.80 7.71 5.52
CA LYS A 243 -6.98 7.86 6.72
C LYS A 243 -6.76 9.31 7.11
N ALA A 244 -6.64 10.23 6.16
CA ALA A 244 -6.54 11.66 6.42
C ALA A 244 -7.82 12.19 7.08
N CYS A 245 -9.01 11.81 6.59
CA CYS A 245 -10.28 12.16 7.22
C CYS A 245 -10.40 11.59 8.64
N MET A 246 -9.99 10.34 8.85
CA MET A 246 -9.95 9.73 10.19
C MET A 246 -9.00 10.48 11.13
N SER A 247 -7.83 10.88 10.64
CA SER A 247 -6.83 11.61 11.42
C SER A 247 -7.34 13.01 11.80
N GLN A 248 -7.97 13.74 10.89
CA GLN A 248 -8.59 15.02 11.21
C GLN A 248 -9.71 14.89 12.24
N ALA A 249 -10.59 13.90 12.08
CA ALA A 249 -11.67 13.65 13.02
C ALA A 249 -11.12 13.31 14.42
N LEU A 250 -10.09 12.47 14.51
CA LEU A 250 -9.46 12.11 15.78
C LEU A 250 -8.79 13.30 16.49
N ASN A 251 -8.25 14.24 15.72
CA ASN A 251 -7.62 15.44 16.27
C ASN A 251 -8.64 16.44 16.84
N LYS A 252 -9.90 16.38 16.37
CA LYS A 252 -11.00 17.24 16.83
C LYS A 252 -11.74 16.71 18.06
N VAL A 253 -11.67 15.41 18.32
CA VAL A 253 -12.39 14.77 19.43
C VAL A 253 -11.46 14.55 20.63
N THR A 254 -12.01 14.82 21.81
CA THR A 254 -11.34 14.52 23.10
C THR A 254 -11.69 13.09 23.52
N VAL A 255 -11.11 12.10 22.82
CA VAL A 255 -11.27 10.65 23.15
C VAL A 255 -10.37 10.25 24.31
#